data_AF-A0A0J7KJ47-F1
#
_entry.id   AF-A0A0J7KJ47-F1
#
_cell.length_a   1.000
_cell.length_b   1.000
_cell.length_c   1.000
_cell.angle_alpha   90.00
_cell.angle_beta   90.00
_cell.angle_gamma   90.00
#
_symmetry.space_group_name_H-M   'P 1'
#
loop_
_entity.id
_entity.type
_entity.pdbx_description
1 polymer ?
#
loop_
_entity_poly.entity_id
_entity_poly.type
_entity_poly.pdbx_seq_one_letter_code
_entity_poly.pdbx_strand_id
1 'polypeptide(L)'
;MSNGVFVFLFLILLSRPPTYHYMLATRDGNSVENETRCYDELGCLNITRSWYHLIHRPLNVFPLPRDVINTRFILYTNQNPLD
;
A
#
# COMPACT_ATOMS: atom_id res chain seq x y z
N MET A 1 36.76 16.81 -8.76
CA MET A 1 36.09 15.74 -7.98
C MET A 1 34.63 16.06 -7.61
N SER A 2 33.91 16.93 -8.34
CA SER A 2 32.54 17.35 -7.97
C SER A 2 31.41 16.70 -8.77
N ASN A 3 31.71 16.19 -9.98
CA ASN A 3 30.66 15.69 -10.88
C ASN A 3 30.34 14.20 -10.68
N GLY A 4 31.32 13.40 -10.23
CA GLY A 4 31.13 11.96 -10.02
C GLY A 4 30.26 11.63 -8.80
N VAL A 5 30.40 12.40 -7.72
CA VAL A 5 29.62 12.20 -6.48
C VAL A 5 28.14 12.56 -6.70
N PHE A 6 27.87 13.60 -7.50
CA PHE A 6 26.52 14.04 -7.81
C PHE A 6 25.75 13.01 -8.66
N VAL A 7 26.42 12.41 -9.65
CA VAL A 7 25.85 11.35 -10.49
C VAL A 7 25.58 10.07 -9.68
N PHE A 8 26.49 9.71 -8.76
CA PHE A 8 26.32 8.57 -7.87
C PHE A 8 25.12 8.74 -6.92
N LEU A 9 24.95 9.93 -6.33
CA LEU A 9 23.83 10.24 -5.46
C LEU A 9 22.48 10.18 -6.20
N PHE A 10 22.45 10.65 -7.45
CA PHE A 10 21.27 10.64 -8.31
C PHE A 10 20.84 9.22 -8.71
N LEU A 11 21.82 8.34 -9.02
CA LEU A 11 21.56 6.93 -9.30
C LEU A 11 21.07 6.15 -8.08
N ILE A 12 21.52 6.49 -6.87
CA ILE A 12 21.04 5.86 -5.62
C ILE A 12 19.57 6.25 -5.33
N LEU A 13 19.15 7.47 -5.71
CA LEU A 13 17.75 7.89 -5.56
C LEU A 13 16.82 7.23 -6.59
N LEU A 14 17.29 7.00 -7.82
CA LEU A 14 16.50 6.35 -8.88
C LEU A 14 16.49 4.81 -8.83
N SER A 15 17.41 4.20 -8.09
CA SER A 15 17.48 2.75 -7.88
C SER A 15 16.78 2.27 -6.60
N ARG A 16 16.18 3.19 -5.83
CA ARG A 16 15.33 2.79 -4.70
C ARG A 16 14.06 2.14 -5.26
N PRO A 17 13.79 0.87 -4.92
CA PRO A 17 12.57 0.21 -5.36
C PRO A 17 11.33 1.02 -4.91
N PRO A 18 10.23 1.00 -5.67
CA PRO A 18 8.99 1.72 -5.36
C PRO A 18 8.35 1.27 -4.04
N THR A 19 8.96 0.31 -3.35
CA THR A 19 8.52 -0.22 -2.07
C THR A 19 8.69 0.75 -0.90
N TYR A 20 9.58 1.73 -0.98
CA TYR A 20 9.73 2.67 0.14
C TYR A 20 8.66 3.77 0.16
N HIS A 21 7.93 3.96 -0.94
CA HIS A 21 6.89 5.00 -1.02
C HIS A 21 5.64 4.65 -0.18
N TYR A 22 5.40 3.37 0.12
CA TYR A 22 4.27 2.97 0.97
C TYR A 22 4.56 3.02 2.48
N MET A 23 5.82 3.25 2.90
CA MET A 23 6.20 3.26 4.33
C MET A 23 6.30 4.65 4.96
N LEU A 24 6.11 5.73 4.20
CA LEU A 24 5.96 7.08 4.76
C LEU A 24 4.49 7.36 5.08
N ALA A 25 3.90 6.51 5.93
CA ALA A 25 2.67 6.86 6.62
C ALA A 25 3.02 7.90 7.70
N THR A 26 2.68 9.15 7.39
CA THR A 26 2.66 10.34 8.24
C THR A 26 2.73 10.07 9.75
N ARG A 27 3.87 10.45 10.34
CA ARG A 27 3.92 10.90 11.74
C ARG A 27 3.38 12.33 11.79
N ASP A 28 2.11 12.50 11.42
CA ASP A 28 1.36 13.71 11.69
C ASP A 28 0.05 13.27 12.34
N GLY A 29 -0.16 13.71 13.59
CA GLY A 29 -1.32 13.39 14.40
C GLY A 29 -2.57 14.14 13.93
N ASN A 30 -2.78 14.21 12.63
CA ASN A 30 -3.96 14.79 12.03
C ASN A 30 -4.95 13.65 11.75
N SER A 31 -6.05 13.63 12.49
CA SER A 31 -7.13 12.68 12.31
C SER A 31 -7.68 12.82 10.89
N VAL A 32 -7.26 11.93 9.99
CA VAL A 32 -7.86 11.71 8.68
C VAL A 32 -9.28 11.20 8.91
N GLU A 33 -10.21 12.12 9.14
CA GLU A 33 -11.58 11.76 9.52
C GLU A 33 -12.50 11.53 8.33
N ASN A 34 -12.09 11.82 7.08
CA ASN A 34 -12.96 11.68 5.91
C ASN A 34 -12.19 11.42 4.60
N GLU A 35 -11.13 10.60 4.61
CA GLU A 35 -10.53 10.17 3.34
C GLU A 35 -11.33 8.99 2.78
N THR A 36 -11.68 9.07 1.49
CA THR A 36 -12.35 7.99 0.77
C THR A 36 -11.46 7.55 -0.37
N ARG A 37 -11.22 6.24 -0.48
CA ARG A 37 -10.40 5.65 -1.54
C ARG A 37 -11.21 4.62 -2.32
N CYS A 38 -11.18 4.71 -3.64
CA CYS A 38 -11.89 3.80 -4.53
C CYS A 38 -10.94 2.77 -5.13
N TYR A 39 -11.42 1.53 -5.24
CA TYR A 39 -10.71 0.37 -5.78
C TYR A 39 -11.53 -0.20 -6.93
N ASP A 40 -11.57 0.48 -8.08
CA ASP A 40 -12.25 0.02 -9.30
C ASP A 40 -13.59 -0.71 -9.01
N GLU A 41 -13.70 -1.97 -9.42
CA GLU A 41 -14.88 -2.82 -9.28
C GLU A 41 -15.26 -3.18 -7.83
N LEU A 42 -14.38 -2.96 -6.83
CA LEU A 42 -14.70 -3.18 -5.41
C LEU A 42 -15.38 -1.97 -4.76
N GLY A 43 -15.44 -0.85 -5.47
CA GLY A 43 -16.04 0.38 -4.96
C GLY A 43 -15.13 1.15 -4.02
N CYS A 44 -15.73 2.03 -3.23
CA CYS A 44 -15.01 3.00 -2.41
C CYS A 44 -15.13 2.67 -0.93
N LEU A 45 -14.00 2.81 -0.22
CA LEU A 45 -13.92 2.65 1.21
C LEU A 45 -13.66 4.01 1.85
N ASN A 46 -14.56 4.40 2.75
CA ASN A 46 -14.41 5.57 3.59
C ASN A 46 -13.98 5.12 4.99
N ILE A 47 -12.77 5.49 5.39
CA ILE A 47 -12.27 5.16 6.72
C ILE A 47 -12.79 6.18 7.72
N THR A 48 -13.91 5.82 8.35
CA THR A 48 -14.47 6.53 9.49
C THR A 48 -13.97 5.93 10.81
N ARG A 49 -14.35 6.55 11.95
CA ARG A 49 -13.99 6.05 13.29
C ARG A 49 -14.40 4.59 13.56
N SER A 50 -15.39 4.03 12.85
CA SER A 50 -15.74 2.60 13.00
C SER A 50 -14.69 1.64 12.42
N TRP A 51 -13.87 2.13 11.49
CA TRP A 51 -12.69 1.46 10.94
C TRP A 51 -11.42 1.70 11.77
N TYR A 52 -11.54 2.31 12.94
CA TYR A 52 -10.44 2.52 13.89
C TYR A 52 -10.81 1.99 15.27
N HIS A 53 -9.85 1.47 16.02
CA HIS A 53 -10.07 1.13 17.43
C HIS A 53 -8.78 1.33 18.22
N LEU A 54 -8.78 2.25 19.20
CA LEU A 54 -7.59 2.63 19.98
C LEU A 54 -6.78 1.44 20.53
N ILE A 55 -7.47 0.38 21.00
CA ILE A 55 -6.82 -0.82 21.54
C ILE A 55 -6.58 -1.91 20.47
N HIS A 56 -7.61 -2.34 19.73
CA HIS A 56 -7.53 -3.51 18.85
C HIS A 56 -7.05 -3.22 17.42
N ARG A 57 -7.16 -1.97 16.96
CA ARG A 57 -6.77 -1.53 15.62
C ARG A 57 -6.30 -0.06 15.67
N PRO A 58 -5.12 0.19 16.29
CA PRO A 58 -4.63 1.52 16.62
C PRO A 58 -4.02 2.29 15.44
N LEU A 59 -3.93 1.66 14.27
CA LEU A 59 -3.38 2.25 13.06
C LEU A 59 -4.50 2.51 12.07
N ASN A 60 -4.62 3.76 11.64
CA ASN A 60 -5.60 4.20 10.67
C ASN A 60 -5.01 4.25 9.26
N VAL A 61 -5.03 3.12 8.55
CA VAL A 61 -4.40 2.99 7.22
C VAL A 61 -5.37 2.38 6.21
N PHE A 62 -5.27 2.83 4.96
CA PHE A 62 -6.02 2.22 3.86
C PHE A 62 -5.50 0.84 3.49
N PRO A 63 -6.38 -0.04 2.98
CA PRO A 63 -5.95 -1.25 2.29
C PRO A 63 -4.93 -0.94 1.18
N LEU A 64 -4.08 -1.93 0.89
CA LEU A 64 -3.16 -1.83 -0.22
C LEU A 64 -3.91 -1.92 -1.57
N PRO A 65 -3.37 -1.33 -2.64
CA PRO A 65 -3.89 -1.49 -3.99
C PRO A 65 -3.96 -2.96 -4.44
N ARG A 66 -4.85 -3.23 -5.38
CA ARG A 66 -5.22 -4.59 -5.80
C ARG A 66 -4.09 -5.30 -6.55
N ASP A 67 -3.34 -4.53 -7.34
CA ASP A 67 -2.10 -4.91 -8.03
C ASP A 67 -0.98 -5.29 -7.04
N VAL A 68 -0.95 -4.67 -5.87
CA VAL A 68 0.03 -4.97 -4.82
C VAL A 68 -0.36 -6.24 -4.05
N ILE A 69 -1.64 -6.40 -3.70
CA ILE A 69 -2.12 -7.60 -2.98
C ILE A 69 -2.11 -8.83 -3.91
N ASN A 70 -2.47 -8.64 -5.19
CA ASN A 70 -2.47 -9.68 -6.23
C ASN A 70 -3.21 -10.96 -5.79
N THR A 71 -4.45 -10.79 -5.27
CA THR A 71 -5.31 -11.91 -4.89
C THR A 71 -5.60 -12.80 -6.09
N ARG A 72 -5.39 -14.11 -5.95
CA ARG A 72 -5.60 -15.10 -7.01
C ARG A 72 -6.61 -16.15 -6.58
N PHE A 73 -7.48 -16.53 -7.50
CA PHE A 73 -8.43 -17.62 -7.33
C PHE A 73 -7.92 -18.81 -8.15
N ILE A 74 -7.27 -19.75 -7.48
CA ILE A 74 -6.75 -20.97 -8.11
C ILE A 74 -7.81 -22.06 -7.91
N LEU A 75 -8.38 -22.53 -9.03
CA LEU A 75 -9.47 -23.51 -9.03
C LEU A 75 -8.90 -24.93 -9.14
N TYR A 76 -9.11 -25.74 -8.10
CA TYR A 76 -8.86 -27.18 -8.14
C TYR A 76 -10.18 -27.93 -8.22
N THR A 77 -10.25 -28.91 -9.12
CA THR A 77 -11.43 -29.77 -9.28
C THR A 77 -11.02 -31.23 -9.36
N ASN A 78 -11.97 -32.16 -9.24
CA ASN A 78 -11.69 -33.58 -9.45
C ASN A 78 -11.16 -33.87 -10.88
N GLN A 79 -11.50 -33.02 -11.85
CA GLN A 79 -11.03 -33.11 -13.24
C GLN A 79 -9.66 -32.44 -13.45
N ASN A 80 -9.27 -31.53 -12.56
CA ASN A 80 -7.99 -30.83 -12.58
C ASN A 80 -7.44 -30.67 -11.15
N PRO A 81 -6.85 -31.74 -10.58
CA PRO A 81 -6.39 -31.73 -9.19
C PRO A 81 -5.01 -31.11 -8.99
N LEU A 82 -4.20 -30.95 -10.04
CA LEU A 82 -2.77 -30.60 -9.95
C LEU A 82 -2.29 -29.77 -11.16
N ASP A 83 -2.97 -28.68 -11.49
CA ASP A 83 -2.26 -27.59 -12.21
C ASP A 83 -1.03 -27.12 -11.41
#